data_AF-A0A2V1CGS9-F1
#
_entry.id   AF-A0A2V1CGS9-F1
#
_cell.length_a   1.000
_cell.length_b   1.000
_cell.length_c   1.000
_cell.angle_alpha   90.00
_cell.angle_beta   90.00
_cell.angle_gamma   90.00
#
_symmetry.space_group_name_H-M   'P 1'
#
loop_
_entity.id
_entity.type
_entity.pdbx_description
1 polymer ?
#
loop_
_entity_poly.entity_id
_entity_poly.type
_entity_poly.pdbx_seq_one_letter_code
_entity_poly.pdbx_strand_id
1 'polypeptide(L)'
;MLLGMLLWWSVKENSVHLVPMDANQHIAYISDIGAHQLQPLFIAMGTTTVVSFTTVFATERWLRHRGTIARNTSWFQKLLSTLAIVFALIGMIGLIILTCKNNIHYSTTHDACLVVFIAGYIISAIFVCWEYQRLGIHYRQHRILRISFWIKLAFIFIELGLAIAFGILSHQKRYNPAAVCEWVISFIYTFYVWSYAIDFIPAVRTQHYASKETEIDMAEGMEAESRMRGYPGGVPQEQATYSSTSVTRGQESRNF
;
A
#
# COMPACT_ATOMS: atom_id res chain seq x y z
N MET A 1 6.34 3.93 13.31
CA MET A 1 6.86 2.86 14.20
C MET A 1 8.37 2.89 14.29
N LEU A 2 9.11 2.56 13.22
CA LEU A 2 10.58 2.44 13.24
C LEU A 2 11.30 3.65 13.84
N LEU A 3 11.02 4.85 13.34
CA LEU A 3 11.62 6.08 13.87
C LEU A 3 11.27 6.32 15.35
N GLY A 4 10.05 5.97 15.77
CA GLY A 4 9.63 6.07 17.17
C GLY A 4 10.40 5.11 18.08
N MET A 5 10.64 3.88 17.62
CA MET A 5 11.46 2.89 18.35
C MET A 5 12.93 3.33 18.43
N LEU A 6 13.47 3.87 17.33
CA LEU A 6 14.85 4.36 17.27
C LEU A 6 15.06 5.53 18.22
N LEU A 7 14.17 6.54 18.19
CA LEU A 7 14.25 7.70 19.06
C LEU A 7 14.02 7.34 20.53
N TRP A 8 13.11 6.42 20.82
CA TRP A 8 12.91 5.95 22.19
C TRP A 8 14.19 5.32 22.74
N TRP A 9 14.81 4.40 22.00
CA TRP A 9 16.03 3.75 22.47
C TRP A 9 17.21 4.72 22.53
N SER A 10 17.43 5.53 21.50
CA SER A 10 18.60 6.41 21.41
C SER A 10 18.50 7.66 22.28
N VAL A 11 17.32 8.29 22.37
CA VAL A 11 17.15 9.59 23.04
C VAL A 11 16.59 9.43 24.45
N LYS A 12 15.52 8.63 24.62
CA LYS A 12 14.89 8.47 25.95
C LYS A 12 15.70 7.56 26.85
N GLU A 13 16.13 6.42 26.31
CA GLU A 13 16.84 5.39 27.06
C GLU A 13 18.38 5.53 26.98
N ASN A 14 18.88 6.59 26.32
CA ASN A 14 20.31 6.88 26.16
C ASN A 14 21.13 5.68 25.62
N SER A 15 20.56 4.92 24.68
CA SER A 15 21.18 3.75 24.07
C SER A 15 21.59 2.67 25.08
N VAL A 16 20.73 2.41 26.08
CA VAL A 16 20.97 1.37 27.08
C VAL A 16 21.22 0.01 26.45
N HIS A 17 22.09 -0.78 27.09
CA HIS A 17 22.31 -2.17 26.75
C HIS A 17 21.08 -3.01 27.12
N LEU A 18 20.43 -3.60 26.13
CA LEU A 18 19.22 -4.40 26.33
C LEU A 18 19.57 -5.85 26.70
N VAL A 19 18.65 -6.54 27.39
CA VAL A 19 18.84 -7.93 27.84
C VAL A 19 19.23 -8.92 26.72
N PRO A 20 18.62 -8.88 25.52
CA PRO A 20 19.01 -9.77 24.42
C PRO A 20 20.31 -9.36 23.71
N MET A 21 20.93 -8.22 24.04
CA MET A 21 22.16 -7.77 23.40
C MET A 21 23.41 -8.46 23.95
N ASP A 22 24.30 -8.90 23.06
CA ASP A 22 25.60 -9.48 23.43
C ASP A 22 26.53 -8.45 24.10
N ALA A 23 27.46 -8.87 24.97
CA ALA A 23 28.29 -7.95 25.76
C ALA A 23 29.11 -6.94 24.91
N ASN A 24 29.43 -7.30 23.66
CA ASN A 24 30.17 -6.44 22.71
C ASN A 24 29.27 -5.74 21.69
N GLN A 25 27.95 -5.82 21.87
CA GLN A 25 26.96 -5.17 21.02
C GLN A 25 26.64 -3.78 21.57
N HIS A 26 26.71 -2.76 20.73
CA HIS A 26 26.45 -1.36 21.03
C HIS A 26 25.21 -0.82 20.30
N ILE A 27 24.74 -1.52 19.28
CA ILE A 27 23.56 -1.14 18.49
C ILE A 27 22.49 -2.19 18.71
N ALA A 28 21.35 -1.78 19.26
CA ALA A 28 20.21 -2.66 19.47
C ALA A 28 19.51 -3.01 18.14
N TYR A 29 19.11 -4.27 18.00
CA TYR A 29 18.20 -4.68 16.93
C TYR A 29 16.82 -4.04 17.13
N ILE A 30 16.09 -3.81 16.04
CA ILE A 30 14.69 -3.35 16.08
C ILE A 30 13.86 -4.36 16.87
N SER A 31 14.08 -5.65 16.59
CA SER A 31 13.42 -6.77 17.25
C SER A 31 13.69 -6.80 18.76
N ASP A 32 14.88 -6.42 19.21
CA ASP A 32 15.21 -6.30 20.65
C ASP A 32 14.42 -5.17 21.30
N ILE A 33 14.41 -3.98 20.70
CA ILE A 33 13.64 -2.84 21.21
C ILE A 33 12.14 -3.17 21.21
N GLY A 34 11.67 -3.87 20.18
CA GLY A 34 10.30 -4.35 20.04
C GLY A 34 9.91 -5.48 20.98
N ALA A 35 10.87 -6.11 21.66
CA ALA A 35 10.60 -7.17 22.63
C ALA A 35 10.40 -6.65 24.07
N HIS A 36 10.73 -5.39 24.33
CA HIS A 36 10.62 -4.75 25.66
C HIS A 36 9.31 -3.93 25.79
N GLN A 37 9.37 -2.76 26.42
CA GLN A 37 8.22 -1.89 26.71
C GLN A 37 7.46 -1.46 25.44
N LEU A 38 8.12 -1.49 24.28
CA LEU A 38 7.53 -1.11 22.98
C LEU A 38 6.89 -2.29 22.22
N GLN A 39 6.79 -3.48 22.81
CA GLN A 39 6.09 -4.61 22.16
C GLN A 39 4.65 -4.29 21.75
N PRO A 40 3.82 -3.57 22.56
CA PRO A 40 2.49 -3.18 22.12
C PRO A 40 2.50 -2.28 20.87
N LEU A 41 3.49 -1.37 20.77
CA LEU A 41 3.67 -0.52 19.61
C LEU A 41 4.08 -1.34 18.38
N PHE A 42 4.98 -2.30 18.57
CA PHE A 42 5.46 -3.19 17.51
C PHE A 42 4.32 -4.04 16.94
N ILE A 43 3.47 -4.60 17.81
CA ILE A 43 2.27 -5.35 17.40
C ILE A 43 1.28 -4.42 16.69
N ALA A 44 0.86 -3.31 17.31
CA ALA A 44 -0.19 -2.46 16.75
C ALA A 44 0.18 -1.89 15.37
N MET A 45 1.41 -1.39 15.23
CA MET A 45 1.87 -0.81 13.96
C MET A 45 2.29 -1.89 12.94
N GLY A 46 2.77 -3.04 13.40
CA GLY A 46 3.00 -4.21 12.55
C GLY A 46 1.70 -4.71 11.92
N THR A 47 0.65 -4.89 12.72
CA THR A 47 -0.69 -5.23 12.23
C THR A 47 -1.23 -4.17 11.28
N THR A 48 -1.05 -2.88 11.59
CA THR A 48 -1.45 -1.78 10.70
C THR A 48 -0.76 -1.87 9.34
N THR A 49 0.55 -2.17 9.33
CA THR A 49 1.32 -2.38 8.09
C THR A 49 0.77 -3.56 7.29
N VAL A 50 0.49 -4.70 7.94
CA VAL A 50 -0.08 -5.89 7.28
C VAL A 50 -1.44 -5.61 6.67
N VAL A 51 -2.35 -4.97 7.41
CA VAL A 51 -3.68 -4.64 6.91
C VAL A 51 -3.57 -3.70 5.71
N SER A 52 -2.79 -2.62 5.84
CA SER A 52 -2.60 -1.64 4.78
C SER A 52 -2.03 -2.27 3.51
N PHE A 53 -1.02 -3.14 3.67
CA PHE A 53 -0.38 -3.80 2.54
C PHE A 53 -1.28 -4.89 1.92
N THR A 54 -2.08 -5.59 2.71
CA THR A 54 -3.13 -6.50 2.19
C THR A 54 -4.15 -5.73 1.37
N THR A 55 -4.58 -4.55 1.84
CA THR A 55 -5.53 -3.69 1.12
C THR A 55 -4.97 -3.24 -0.23
N VAL A 56 -3.67 -3.01 -0.35
CA VAL A 56 -3.02 -2.73 -1.64
C VAL A 56 -3.27 -3.87 -2.64
N PHE A 57 -2.96 -5.11 -2.29
CA PHE A 57 -3.18 -6.26 -3.18
C PHE A 57 -4.67 -6.47 -3.50
N ALA A 58 -5.55 -6.31 -2.51
CA ALA A 58 -6.99 -6.42 -2.69
C ALA A 58 -7.52 -5.35 -3.66
N THR A 59 -7.06 -4.10 -3.51
CA THR A 59 -7.46 -2.98 -4.36
C THR A 59 -6.91 -3.15 -5.77
N GLU A 60 -5.65 -3.57 -5.92
CA GLU A 60 -5.07 -3.87 -7.24
C GLU A 60 -5.88 -4.93 -7.97
N ARG A 61 -6.23 -6.03 -7.27
CA ARG A 61 -7.04 -7.11 -7.83
C ARG A 61 -8.43 -6.62 -8.24
N TRP A 62 -9.08 -5.83 -7.39
CA TRP A 62 -10.41 -5.26 -7.66
C TRP A 62 -10.39 -4.30 -8.85
N LEU A 63 -9.41 -3.41 -8.94
CA LEU A 63 -9.25 -2.46 -10.05
C LEU A 63 -8.95 -3.17 -11.38
N ARG A 64 -8.13 -4.24 -11.35
CA ARG A 64 -7.90 -5.10 -12.53
C ARG A 64 -9.17 -5.84 -12.95
N HIS A 65 -10.03 -6.21 -12.01
CA HIS A 65 -11.31 -6.87 -12.33
C HIS A 65 -12.33 -5.89 -12.94
N ARG A 66 -12.38 -4.64 -12.47
CA ARG A 66 -13.21 -3.57 -13.04
C ARG A 66 -12.74 -3.06 -14.40
N GLY A 67 -11.51 -3.40 -14.81
CA GLY A 67 -10.93 -2.93 -16.07
C GLY A 67 -10.41 -1.48 -16.01
N THR A 68 -10.39 -0.87 -14.83
CA THR A 68 -9.83 0.48 -14.58
C THR A 68 -8.29 0.48 -14.69
N ILE A 69 -7.65 -0.67 -14.47
CA ILE A 69 -6.23 -0.95 -14.70
C ILE A 69 -6.12 -2.06 -15.75
N ALA A 70 -5.02 -2.10 -16.51
CA ALA A 70 -4.75 -3.05 -17.60
C ALA A 70 -5.19 -4.48 -17.23
N ARG A 71 -6.23 -4.95 -17.94
CA ARG A 71 -6.89 -6.23 -17.65
C ARG A 71 -5.95 -7.39 -17.99
N ASN A 72 -5.95 -8.42 -17.15
CA ASN A 72 -5.19 -9.64 -17.44
C ASN A 72 -5.81 -10.35 -18.67
N THR A 73 -5.05 -10.41 -19.76
CA THR A 73 -5.47 -10.99 -21.04
C THR A 73 -5.20 -12.49 -21.10
N SER A 74 -4.27 -13.02 -20.29
CA SER A 74 -3.81 -14.42 -20.35
C SER A 74 -4.05 -15.18 -19.04
N TRP A 75 -4.36 -16.49 -19.14
CA TRP A 75 -4.47 -17.40 -17.98
C TRP A 75 -3.18 -17.43 -17.14
N PHE A 76 -2.01 -17.39 -17.79
CA PHE A 76 -0.71 -17.31 -17.10
C PHE A 76 -0.55 -16.05 -16.25
N GLN A 77 -1.08 -14.90 -16.68
CA GLN A 77 -1.04 -13.67 -15.86
C GLN A 77 -1.92 -13.82 -14.63
N LYS A 78 -3.08 -14.48 -14.76
CA LYS A 78 -3.95 -14.78 -13.61
C LYS A 78 -3.23 -15.70 -12.61
N LEU A 79 -2.51 -16.71 -13.08
CA LEU A 79 -1.73 -17.60 -12.21
C LEU A 79 -0.62 -16.86 -11.46
N LEU A 80 0.18 -16.05 -12.16
CA LEU A 80 1.25 -15.25 -11.55
C LEU A 80 0.69 -14.29 -10.49
N SER A 81 -0.40 -13.60 -10.79
CA SER A 81 -1.09 -12.69 -9.88
C SER A 81 -1.61 -13.42 -8.63
N THR A 82 -2.21 -14.59 -8.79
CA THR A 82 -2.68 -15.42 -7.66
C THR A 82 -1.52 -15.90 -6.79
N LEU A 83 -0.44 -16.38 -7.41
CA LEU A 83 0.75 -16.82 -6.68
C LEU A 83 1.38 -15.67 -5.90
N ALA A 84 1.50 -14.48 -6.52
CA ALA A 84 1.97 -13.28 -5.83
C ALA A 84 1.16 -13.00 -4.56
N ILE A 85 -0.17 -12.97 -4.65
CA ILE A 85 -1.06 -12.72 -3.51
C ILE A 85 -0.87 -13.79 -2.41
N VAL A 86 -0.78 -15.07 -2.79
CA VAL A 86 -0.59 -16.16 -1.81
C VAL A 86 0.73 -16.01 -1.05
N PHE A 87 1.84 -15.77 -1.75
CA PHE A 87 3.15 -15.57 -1.11
C PHE A 87 3.19 -14.29 -0.27
N ALA A 88 2.53 -13.21 -0.70
CA ALA A 88 2.39 -11.99 0.08
C ALA A 88 1.64 -12.26 1.40
N LEU A 89 0.53 -13.01 1.36
CA LEU A 89 -0.24 -13.40 2.55
C LEU A 89 0.58 -14.26 3.51
N ILE A 90 1.36 -15.23 3.00
CA ILE A 90 2.28 -16.03 3.82
C ILE A 90 3.30 -15.13 4.52
N GLY A 91 3.90 -14.18 3.79
CA GLY A 91 4.85 -13.23 4.37
C GLY A 91 4.21 -12.32 5.43
N MET A 92 2.99 -11.85 5.18
CA MET A 92 2.22 -11.02 6.11
C MET A 92 1.81 -11.76 7.39
N ILE A 93 1.45 -13.04 7.28
CA ILE A 93 1.22 -13.91 8.45
C ILE A 93 2.53 -14.06 9.25
N GLY A 94 3.65 -14.26 8.57
CA GLY A 94 4.99 -14.25 9.20
C GLY A 94 5.26 -12.97 9.99
N LEU A 95 4.93 -11.81 9.42
CA LEU A 95 5.10 -10.50 10.07
C LEU A 95 4.20 -10.33 11.31
N ILE A 96 2.95 -10.79 11.28
CA ILE A 96 2.10 -10.76 12.48
C ILE A 96 2.69 -11.66 13.56
N ILE A 97 3.08 -12.89 13.21
CA ILE A 97 3.59 -13.85 14.20
C ILE A 97 4.90 -13.33 14.83
N LEU A 98 5.83 -12.75 14.06
CA LEU A 98 7.08 -12.23 14.61
C LEU A 98 6.86 -11.02 15.54
N THR A 99 5.83 -10.19 15.29
CA THR A 99 5.50 -9.10 16.23
C THR A 99 4.93 -9.60 17.56
N CYS A 100 4.21 -10.73 17.55
CA CYS A 100 3.66 -11.37 18.75
C CYS A 100 4.71 -12.20 19.50
N LYS A 101 5.54 -12.97 18.78
CA LYS A 101 6.57 -13.85 19.33
C LYS A 101 7.88 -13.07 19.50
N ASN A 102 8.03 -12.45 20.67
CA ASN A 102 9.18 -11.60 20.97
C ASN A 102 10.53 -12.34 20.93
N ASN A 103 11.59 -11.56 20.68
CA ASN A 103 12.95 -12.09 20.57
C ASN A 103 13.51 -12.64 21.90
N ILE A 104 12.95 -12.23 23.04
CA ILE A 104 13.44 -12.62 24.38
C ILE A 104 13.06 -14.07 24.72
N HIS A 105 11.80 -14.46 24.50
CA HIS A 105 11.32 -15.79 24.89
C HIS A 105 11.30 -16.79 23.72
N TYR A 106 11.25 -16.30 22.48
CA TYR A 106 11.03 -17.13 21.29
C TYR A 106 11.94 -16.74 20.11
N SER A 107 13.23 -16.49 20.35
CA SER A 107 14.20 -16.05 19.33
C SER A 107 14.22 -16.93 18.07
N THR A 108 14.26 -18.25 18.21
CA THR A 108 14.26 -19.17 17.04
C THR A 108 12.96 -19.08 16.23
N THR A 109 11.82 -18.89 16.89
CA THR A 109 10.53 -18.70 16.20
C THR A 109 10.47 -17.34 15.52
N HIS A 110 10.96 -16.30 16.19
CA HIS A 110 11.05 -14.95 15.64
C HIS A 110 11.90 -14.93 14.36
N ASP A 111 13.09 -15.53 14.39
CA ASP A 111 14.00 -15.58 13.24
C ASP A 111 13.40 -16.39 12.07
N ALA A 112 12.76 -17.52 12.37
CA ALA A 112 12.06 -18.30 11.36
C ALA A 112 10.93 -17.50 10.70
N CYS A 113 10.13 -16.77 11.50
CA CYS A 113 9.07 -15.90 10.99
C CYS A 113 9.62 -14.70 10.20
N LEU A 114 10.77 -14.14 10.58
CA LEU A 114 11.48 -13.12 9.81
C LEU A 114 11.89 -13.66 8.44
N VAL A 115 12.45 -14.88 8.36
CA VAL A 115 12.78 -15.51 7.08
C VAL A 115 11.54 -15.75 6.23
N VAL A 116 10.45 -16.25 6.82
CA VAL A 116 9.16 -16.45 6.11
C VAL A 116 8.62 -15.12 5.59
N PHE A 117 8.68 -14.06 6.40
CA PHE A 117 8.30 -12.71 5.98
C PHE A 117 9.12 -12.26 4.77
N ILE A 118 10.46 -12.30 4.88
CA ILE A 118 11.36 -11.85 3.82
C ILE A 118 11.16 -12.65 2.53
N ALA A 119 11.19 -13.99 2.61
CA ALA A 119 11.02 -14.85 1.46
C ALA A 119 9.64 -14.68 0.81
N GLY A 120 8.57 -14.63 1.62
CA GLY A 120 7.20 -14.47 1.13
C GLY A 120 7.02 -13.18 0.34
N TYR A 121 7.50 -12.05 0.87
CA TYR A 121 7.35 -10.78 0.16
C TYR A 121 8.25 -10.69 -1.08
N ILE A 122 9.50 -11.19 -1.04
CA ILE A 122 10.41 -11.16 -2.20
C ILE A 122 9.86 -12.02 -3.34
N ILE A 123 9.42 -13.25 -3.03
CA ILE A 123 8.84 -14.16 -4.02
C ILE A 123 7.58 -13.53 -4.62
N SER A 124 6.72 -12.94 -3.79
CA SER A 124 5.57 -12.18 -4.27
C SER A 124 5.98 -11.05 -5.21
N ALA A 125 6.97 -10.24 -4.83
CA ALA A 125 7.45 -9.11 -5.61
C ALA A 125 7.99 -9.55 -6.98
N ILE A 126 8.70 -10.68 -7.04
CA ILE A 126 9.19 -11.29 -8.29
C ILE A 126 8.01 -11.65 -9.19
N PHE A 127 6.97 -12.30 -8.66
CA PHE A 127 5.78 -12.65 -9.46
C PHE A 127 5.01 -11.42 -9.96
N VAL A 128 4.88 -10.39 -9.13
CA VAL A 128 4.30 -9.09 -9.52
C VAL A 128 5.12 -8.46 -10.65
N CYS A 129 6.44 -8.38 -10.51
CA CYS A 129 7.34 -7.86 -11.53
C CYS A 129 7.25 -8.65 -12.84
N TRP A 130 7.18 -9.98 -12.76
CA TRP A 130 7.05 -10.84 -13.93
C TRP A 130 5.71 -10.64 -14.64
N GLU A 131 4.62 -10.51 -13.89
CA GLU A 131 3.32 -10.11 -14.42
C GLU A 131 3.42 -8.76 -15.14
N TYR A 132 4.01 -7.74 -14.51
CA TYR A 132 4.18 -6.41 -15.09
C TYR A 132 5.06 -6.39 -16.35
N GLN A 133 6.16 -7.15 -16.38
CA GLN A 133 7.01 -7.26 -17.56
C GLN A 133 6.19 -7.80 -18.75
N ARG A 134 5.36 -8.82 -18.50
CA ARG A 134 4.53 -9.43 -19.54
C ARG A 134 3.40 -8.51 -20.01
N LEU A 135 2.76 -7.77 -19.11
CA LEU A 135 1.77 -6.75 -19.47
C LEU A 135 2.40 -5.56 -20.21
N GLY A 136 3.61 -5.15 -19.81
CA GLY A 136 4.34 -4.03 -20.38
C GLY A 136 4.75 -4.23 -21.85
N ILE A 137 4.90 -5.48 -22.28
CA ILE A 137 5.12 -5.84 -23.69
C ILE A 137 3.89 -5.48 -24.55
N HIS A 138 2.67 -5.63 -23.99
CA HIS A 138 1.42 -5.42 -24.72
C HIS A 138 0.92 -3.97 -24.65
N TYR A 139 1.13 -3.27 -23.52
CA TYR A 139 0.67 -1.89 -23.28
C TYR A 139 1.82 -0.89 -23.23
N ARG A 140 2.62 -0.83 -24.30
CA ARG A 140 3.87 -0.05 -24.39
C ARG A 140 3.70 1.47 -24.23
N GLN A 141 2.47 1.99 -24.24
CA GLN A 141 2.15 3.42 -24.14
C GLN A 141 2.14 4.00 -22.71
N HIS A 142 1.99 3.20 -21.65
CA HIS A 142 1.93 3.75 -20.28
C HIS A 142 3.32 3.79 -19.60
N ARG A 143 3.99 4.94 -19.67
CA ARG A 143 5.30 5.19 -19.03
C ARG A 143 5.29 4.95 -17.50
N ILE A 144 4.15 5.20 -16.85
CA ILE A 144 3.98 5.06 -15.39
C ILE A 144 4.18 3.60 -14.94
N LEU A 145 3.67 2.63 -15.69
CA LEU A 145 3.82 1.20 -15.35
C LEU A 145 5.29 0.75 -15.42
N ARG A 146 6.06 1.26 -16.39
CA ARG A 146 7.50 0.95 -16.48
C ARG A 146 8.31 1.54 -15.35
N ILE A 147 8.01 2.77 -14.94
CA ILE A 147 8.70 3.44 -13.83
C ILE A 147 8.46 2.65 -12.54
N SER A 148 7.20 2.28 -12.26
CA SER A 148 6.86 1.49 -11.09
C SER A 148 7.55 0.11 -11.09
N PHE A 149 7.60 -0.57 -12.24
CA PHE A 149 8.34 -1.81 -12.40
C PHE A 149 9.82 -1.66 -12.03
N TRP A 150 10.51 -0.66 -12.57
CA TRP A 150 11.93 -0.46 -12.30
C TRP A 150 12.21 -0.07 -10.84
N ILE A 151 11.32 0.72 -10.24
CA ILE A 151 11.41 1.06 -8.81
C ILE A 151 11.29 -0.22 -7.96
N LYS A 152 10.28 -1.05 -8.20
CA LYS A 152 10.07 -2.30 -7.47
C LYS A 152 11.22 -3.28 -7.68
N LEU A 153 11.71 -3.41 -8.90
CA LEU A 153 12.85 -4.26 -9.22
C LEU A 153 14.13 -3.81 -8.49
N ALA A 154 14.38 -2.49 -8.42
CA ALA A 154 15.50 -1.95 -7.65
C ALA A 154 15.37 -2.28 -6.15
N PHE A 155 14.18 -2.13 -5.57
CA PHE A 155 13.93 -2.52 -4.18
C PHE A 155 14.21 -4.01 -3.95
N ILE A 156 13.73 -4.91 -4.82
CA ILE A 156 13.99 -6.35 -4.70
C ILE A 156 15.49 -6.65 -4.65
N PHE A 157 16.29 -6.07 -5.55
CA PHE A 157 17.73 -6.32 -5.57
C PHE A 157 18.45 -5.75 -4.34
N ILE A 158 18.09 -4.53 -3.92
CA ILE A 158 18.68 -3.88 -2.75
C ILE A 158 18.35 -4.67 -1.49
N GLU A 159 17.09 -5.02 -1.28
CA GLU A 159 16.66 -5.74 -0.09
C GLU A 159 17.17 -7.18 -0.05
N LEU A 160 17.20 -7.89 -1.19
CA LEU A 160 17.78 -9.22 -1.24
C LEU A 160 19.28 -9.18 -0.89
N GLY A 161 20.02 -8.20 -1.43
CA GLY A 161 21.43 -8.00 -1.11
C GLY A 161 21.65 -7.70 0.38
N LEU A 162 20.85 -6.80 0.96
CA LEU A 162 20.91 -6.47 2.38
C LEU A 162 20.48 -7.63 3.28
N ALA A 163 19.47 -8.41 2.90
CA ALA A 163 19.01 -9.57 3.66
C ALA A 163 20.08 -10.68 3.70
N ILE A 164 20.78 -10.91 2.57
CA ILE A 164 21.93 -11.82 2.52
C ILE A 164 23.06 -11.29 3.42
N ALA A 165 23.37 -10.00 3.34
CA ALA A 165 24.40 -9.38 4.21
C ALA A 165 24.04 -9.51 5.69
N PHE A 166 22.78 -9.25 6.06
CA PHE A 166 22.25 -9.43 7.41
C PHE A 166 22.41 -10.88 7.89
N GLY A 167 22.01 -11.85 7.08
CA GLY A 167 22.16 -13.28 7.40
C GLY A 167 23.62 -13.69 7.60
N ILE A 168 24.53 -13.25 6.73
CA ILE A 168 25.97 -13.55 6.85
C ILE A 168 26.56 -12.89 8.11
N LEU A 169 26.28 -11.62 8.36
CA LEU A 169 26.79 -10.88 9.51
C LEU A 169 26.29 -11.46 10.83
N SER A 170 25.00 -11.85 10.87
CA SER A 170 24.39 -12.53 12.01
C SER A 170 25.07 -13.87 12.29
N HIS A 171 25.31 -14.68 11.24
CA HIS A 171 26.01 -15.97 11.38
C HIS A 171 27.48 -15.80 11.83
N GLN A 172 28.14 -14.71 11.42
CA GLN A 172 29.51 -14.38 11.85
C GLN A 172 29.58 -13.73 13.25
N LYS A 173 28.45 -13.60 13.96
CA LYS A 173 28.37 -12.93 15.27
C LYS A 173 28.85 -11.47 15.24
N ARG A 174 28.74 -10.82 14.07
CA ARG A 174 29.03 -9.39 13.91
C ARG A 174 27.76 -8.59 14.15
N TYR A 175 27.34 -8.54 15.41
CA TYR A 175 26.03 -8.04 15.81
C TYR A 175 25.82 -6.54 15.52
N ASN A 176 26.84 -5.70 15.70
CA ASN A 176 26.72 -4.26 15.41
C ASN A 176 26.43 -3.98 13.91
N PRO A 177 27.23 -4.49 12.95
CA PRO A 177 26.89 -4.37 11.54
C PRO A 177 25.55 -5.02 11.17
N ALA A 178 25.21 -6.17 11.76
CA ALA A 178 23.94 -6.84 11.50
C ALA A 178 22.74 -6.01 11.99
N ALA A 179 22.82 -5.37 13.16
CA ALA A 179 21.78 -4.47 13.66
C ALA A 179 21.58 -3.27 12.73
N VAL A 180 22.68 -2.68 12.23
CA VAL A 180 22.59 -1.63 11.20
C VAL A 180 21.88 -2.14 9.94
N CYS A 181 22.20 -3.34 9.48
CA CYS A 181 21.52 -3.94 8.33
C CYS A 181 20.01 -4.12 8.59
N GLU A 182 19.59 -4.62 9.74
CA GLU A 182 18.17 -4.78 10.08
C GLU A 182 17.42 -3.44 10.03
N TRP A 183 18.01 -2.38 10.60
CA TRP A 183 17.46 -1.03 10.55
C TRP A 183 17.31 -0.53 9.11
N VAL A 184 18.38 -0.65 8.31
CA VAL A 184 18.40 -0.22 6.91
C VAL A 184 17.36 -1.00 6.08
N ILE A 185 17.30 -2.33 6.23
CA ILE A 185 16.29 -3.18 5.58
C ILE A 185 14.89 -2.70 5.91
N SER A 186 14.61 -2.44 7.19
CA SER A 186 13.27 -2.05 7.65
C SER A 186 12.84 -0.68 7.11
N PHE A 187 13.77 0.28 7.03
CA PHE A 187 13.49 1.58 6.41
C PHE A 187 13.25 1.45 4.89
N ILE A 188 14.08 0.68 4.20
CA ILE A 188 13.93 0.43 2.76
C ILE A 188 12.60 -0.28 2.47
N TYR A 189 12.24 -1.27 3.29
CA TYR A 189 10.95 -1.96 3.21
C TYR A 189 9.76 -1.01 3.33
N THR A 190 9.87 -0.01 4.20
CA THR A 190 8.82 1.03 4.31
C THR A 190 8.64 1.80 3.00
N PHE A 191 9.74 2.19 2.35
CA PHE A 191 9.69 2.86 1.04
C PHE A 191 9.22 1.92 -0.07
N TYR A 192 9.57 0.64 -0.01
CA TYR A 192 9.08 -0.38 -0.93
C TYR A 192 7.55 -0.53 -0.85
N VAL A 193 6.98 -0.66 0.36
CA VAL A 193 5.52 -0.70 0.55
C VAL A 193 4.88 0.58 -0.01
N TRP A 194 5.45 1.75 0.28
CA TRP A 194 4.95 3.02 -0.23
C TRP A 194 5.02 3.14 -1.75
N SER A 195 5.98 2.47 -2.41
CA SER A 195 6.10 2.46 -3.87
C SER A 195 4.89 1.86 -4.59
N TYR A 196 4.07 1.03 -3.92
CA TYR A 196 2.81 0.53 -4.48
C TYR A 196 1.75 1.64 -4.65
N ALA A 197 1.85 2.75 -3.91
CA ALA A 197 0.96 3.90 -4.11
C ALA A 197 1.02 4.43 -5.55
N ILE A 198 2.18 4.32 -6.20
CA ILE A 198 2.41 4.76 -7.59
C ILE A 198 1.53 3.98 -8.58
N ASP A 199 1.23 2.71 -8.30
CA ASP A 199 0.42 1.85 -9.17
C ASP A 199 -1.05 2.29 -9.22
N PHE A 200 -1.53 3.00 -8.19
CA PHE A 200 -2.89 3.49 -8.12
C PHE A 200 -3.10 4.86 -8.78
N ILE A 201 -2.02 5.58 -9.13
CA ILE A 201 -2.10 6.91 -9.76
C ILE A 201 -2.96 6.89 -11.05
N PRO A 202 -2.81 5.93 -11.98
CA PRO A 202 -3.65 5.86 -13.17
C PRO A 202 -5.13 5.66 -12.84
N ALA A 203 -5.47 4.86 -11.83
CA ALA A 203 -6.86 4.57 -11.45
C ALA A 203 -7.57 5.78 -10.83
N VAL A 204 -6.85 6.57 -10.03
CA VAL A 204 -7.36 7.83 -9.49
C VAL A 204 -7.60 8.84 -10.61
N ARG A 205 -6.70 8.90 -11.60
CA ARG A 205 -6.87 9.78 -12.76
C ARG A 205 -8.03 9.36 -13.65
N THR A 206 -8.19 8.07 -13.96
CA THR A 206 -9.29 7.60 -14.83
C THR A 206 -10.66 7.78 -14.18
N GLN A 207 -10.81 7.61 -12.85
CA GLN A 207 -12.06 7.96 -12.17
C GLN A 207 -12.38 9.46 -12.26
N HIS A 208 -11.37 10.33 -12.20
CA HIS A 208 -11.60 11.77 -12.32
C HIS A 208 -12.07 12.19 -13.73
N TYR A 209 -11.64 11.47 -14.77
CA TYR A 209 -12.16 11.67 -16.13
C TYR A 209 -13.54 11.03 -16.33
N ALA A 210 -13.74 9.79 -15.88
CA ALA A 210 -15.01 9.09 -16.03
C ALA A 210 -16.17 9.73 -15.24
N SER A 211 -15.89 10.24 -14.04
CA SER A 211 -16.88 11.01 -13.27
C SER A 211 -17.28 12.29 -13.99
N LYS A 212 -16.31 13.00 -14.57
CA LYS A 212 -16.57 14.23 -15.32
C LYS A 212 -17.36 13.97 -16.60
N GLU A 213 -17.06 12.91 -17.34
CA GLU A 213 -17.79 12.51 -18.54
C GLU A 213 -19.23 12.07 -18.20
N THR A 214 -19.43 11.28 -17.14
CA THR A 214 -20.77 10.90 -16.68
C THR A 214 -21.57 12.11 -16.19
N GLU A 215 -20.92 13.06 -15.52
CA GLU A 215 -21.55 14.30 -15.05
C GLU A 215 -21.95 15.21 -16.23
N ILE A 216 -21.13 15.27 -17.29
CA ILE A 216 -21.45 15.97 -18.54
C ILE A 216 -22.59 15.26 -19.28
N ASP A 217 -22.54 13.93 -19.46
CA ASP A 217 -23.61 13.16 -20.11
C ASP A 217 -24.96 13.29 -19.38
N MET A 218 -24.94 13.26 -18.04
CA MET A 218 -26.15 13.49 -17.24
C MET A 218 -26.67 14.93 -17.39
N ALA A 219 -25.77 15.93 -17.42
CA ALA A 219 -26.15 17.33 -17.63
C ALA A 219 -26.72 17.56 -19.03
N GLU A 220 -26.11 16.99 -20.07
CA GLU A 220 -26.60 17.04 -21.45
C GLU A 220 -27.93 16.30 -21.61
N GLY A 221 -28.10 15.15 -20.94
CA GLY A 221 -29.37 14.43 -20.88
C GLY A 221 -30.50 15.25 -20.24
N MET A 222 -30.22 15.93 -19.13
CA MET A 222 -31.15 16.86 -18.49
C MET A 222 -31.48 18.07 -19.37
N GLU A 223 -30.49 18.62 -20.09
CA GLU A 223 -30.71 19.69 -21.06
C GLU A 223 -31.59 19.24 -22.24
N ALA A 224 -31.37 18.04 -22.77
CA ALA A 224 -32.19 17.49 -23.84
C ALA A 224 -33.63 17.24 -23.39
N GLU A 225 -33.82 16.68 -22.19
CA GLU A 225 -35.14 16.39 -21.64
C GLU A 225 -35.94 17.67 -21.33
N SER A 226 -35.31 18.68 -20.74
CA SER A 226 -35.94 20.00 -20.51
C SER A 226 -36.38 20.68 -21.81
N ARG A 227 -35.56 20.57 -22.88
CA ARG A 227 -35.94 21.05 -24.22
C ARG A 227 -37.12 20.27 -24.80
N MET A 228 -37.18 18.95 -24.63
CA MET A 228 -38.33 18.14 -25.05
C MET A 228 -39.61 18.48 -24.29
N ARG A 229 -39.51 18.90 -23.02
CA ARG A 229 -40.63 19.39 -22.21
C ARG A 229 -41.11 20.80 -22.61
N GLY A 230 -40.49 21.42 -23.60
CA GLY A 230 -40.91 22.72 -24.14
C GLY A 230 -40.14 23.93 -23.60
N TYR A 231 -39.00 23.72 -22.94
CA TYR A 231 -38.11 24.80 -22.48
C TYR A 231 -36.89 24.92 -23.42
N PRO A 232 -36.94 25.74 -24.49
CA PRO A 232 -35.86 25.82 -25.48
C PRO A 232 -34.52 26.32 -24.91
N GLY A 233 -34.55 27.08 -23.81
CA GLY A 233 -33.39 27.51 -23.04
C GLY A 233 -32.84 26.45 -22.06
N GLY A 234 -33.38 25.23 -22.07
CA GLY A 234 -32.92 24.11 -21.26
C GLY A 234 -33.25 24.25 -19.76
N VAL A 235 -32.46 23.55 -18.93
CA VAL A 235 -32.63 23.46 -17.47
C VAL A 235 -32.70 24.83 -16.76
N PRO A 236 -31.89 25.85 -17.14
CA PRO A 236 -31.98 27.17 -16.51
C PRO A 236 -33.33 27.86 -16.72
N GLN A 237 -33.94 27.69 -17.91
CA GLN A 237 -35.26 28.27 -18.20
C GLN A 237 -36.37 27.51 -17.49
N GLU A 238 -36.28 26.18 -17.42
CA GLU A 238 -37.21 25.35 -16.64
C GLU A 238 -37.18 25.77 -15.16
N GLN A 239 -36.00 25.89 -14.56
CA GLN A 239 -35.83 26.35 -13.18
C GLN A 239 -36.35 27.76 -12.95
N ALA A 240 -36.06 28.71 -13.85
CA ALA A 240 -36.58 30.08 -13.74
C ALA A 240 -38.12 30.13 -13.78
N THR A 241 -38.75 29.26 -14.57
CA THR A 241 -40.21 29.16 -14.69
C THR A 241 -40.85 28.57 -13.43
N TYR A 242 -40.26 27.53 -12.84
CA TYR A 242 -40.73 27.02 -11.54
C TYR A 242 -40.52 28.04 -10.41
N SER A 243 -39.38 28.75 -10.43
CA SER A 243 -39.06 29.79 -9.44
C SER A 243 -40.05 30.94 -9.51
N SER A 244 -40.38 31.43 -10.71
CA SER A 244 -41.37 32.50 -10.90
C SER A 244 -42.78 32.06 -10.50
N THR A 245 -43.19 30.82 -10.82
CA THR A 245 -44.50 30.27 -10.43
C THR A 245 -44.66 30.13 -8.91
N SER A 246 -43.57 29.87 -8.18
CA SER A 246 -43.60 29.82 -6.71
C SER A 246 -43.79 31.21 -6.07
N VAL A 247 -43.27 32.27 -6.71
CA VAL A 247 -43.43 33.65 -6.25
C VAL A 247 -44.86 34.14 -6.49
N THR A 248 -45.49 33.79 -7.61
CA THR A 248 -46.88 34.17 -7.89
C THR A 248 -47.87 33.56 -6.91
N ARG A 249 -47.60 32.36 -6.38
CA ARG A 249 -48.45 31.70 -5.37
C ARG A 249 -48.31 32.30 -3.96
N GLY A 250 -47.22 33.01 -3.69
CA GLY A 250 -47.01 33.74 -2.43
C GLY A 250 -47.68 35.12 -2.39
N GLN A 251 -48.24 35.58 -3.51
CA GLN A 251 -48.80 36.92 -3.67
C GLN A 251 -50.33 36.97 -3.80
N GLU A 252 -51.03 35.85 -3.54
CA GLU A 252 -52.47 35.90 -3.26
C GLU A 252 -52.70 36.67 -1.96
N SER A 253 -53.01 37.96 -2.11
CA SER A 253 -53.51 38.81 -1.04
C SER A 253 -54.72 38.14 -0.40
N ARG A 254 -54.55 37.68 0.85
CA ARG A 254 -55.64 37.34 1.75
C ARG A 254 -56.46 38.61 2.00
N ASN A 255 -57.41 38.88 1.12
CA ASN A 255 -58.49 39.83 1.39
C ASN A 255 -59.57 39.07 2.15
N PHE A 256 -59.55 39.22 3.47
CA PHE A 256 -60.69 39.04 4.37
C PHE A 256 -60.77 40.27 5.26
#